data_AF-A0A0D2KM41-F1
#
_entry.id   AF-A0A0D2KM41-F1
#
_cell.length_a   1.000
_cell.length_b   1.000
_cell.length_c   1.000
_cell.angle_alpha   90.00
_cell.angle_beta   90.00
_cell.angle_gamma   90.00
#
_symmetry.space_group_name_H-M   'P 1'
#
loop_
_entity.id
_entity.type
_entity.pdbx_description
1 polymer ?
#
loop_
_entity_poly.entity_id
_entity_poly.type
_entity_poly.pdbx_seq_one_letter_code
_entity_poly.pdbx_strand_id
1 'polypeptide(L)'
;MHTKIIFSFVLAACAVGLGHARECIDKHVLESKPLTLASGHVVTMETFNCSNVDTTPVRREPPQARHTYMNLERAASQCTQANCICGIPCFFNGCSAVTQTIRASDCTSLANSLMNNPGTFTIPPNQGVAFILQSCEYGAFSPSVTDTIQYCFSDMGAAALQTFDTCGTQQGSCKGTFQGANFFVDQLSL
;
A
#
# COMPACT_ATOMS: atom_id res chain seq x y z
N MET A 1 -17.95 51.11 31.38
CA MET A 1 -17.27 49.81 31.56
C MET A 1 -17.38 49.05 30.25
N HIS A 2 -16.28 48.92 29.52
CA HIS A 2 -16.19 48.27 28.21
C HIS A 2 -15.22 47.10 28.32
N THR A 3 -15.73 45.88 28.16
CA THR A 3 -14.89 44.68 28.11
C THR A 3 -14.97 44.12 26.70
N LYS A 4 -13.98 44.46 25.87
CA LYS A 4 -13.78 43.86 24.54
C LYS A 4 -13.09 42.51 24.71
N ILE A 5 -13.82 41.41 24.50
CA ILE A 5 -13.24 40.07 24.41
C ILE A 5 -12.82 39.87 22.96
N ILE A 6 -11.51 39.89 22.73
CA ILE A 6 -10.88 39.58 21.44
C ILE A 6 -10.66 38.07 21.41
N PHE A 7 -11.51 37.35 20.67
CA PHE A 7 -11.32 35.94 20.38
C PHE A 7 -10.39 35.81 19.17
N SER A 8 -9.09 35.64 19.43
CA SER A 8 -8.11 35.27 18.41
C SER A 8 -8.32 33.80 18.03
N PHE A 9 -9.05 33.55 16.94
CA PHE A 9 -9.06 32.24 16.30
C PHE A 9 -7.71 32.01 15.63
N VAL A 10 -6.88 31.19 16.27
CA VAL A 10 -5.66 30.64 15.69
C VAL A 10 -6.07 29.65 14.59
N LEU A 11 -6.03 30.12 13.33
CA LEU A 11 -5.99 29.26 12.15
C LEU A 11 -4.67 28.48 12.19
N ALA A 12 -4.69 27.31 12.82
CA ALA A 12 -3.65 26.31 12.59
C ALA A 12 -3.77 25.87 11.12
N ALA A 13 -2.94 26.47 10.27
CA ALA A 13 -2.74 25.99 8.93
C ALA A 13 -2.17 24.57 9.02
N CYS A 14 -3.03 23.56 8.86
CA CYS A 14 -2.61 22.22 8.51
C CYS A 14 -1.88 22.33 7.17
N ALA A 15 -0.57 22.51 7.21
CA ALA A 15 0.30 22.23 6.09
C ALA A 15 0.23 20.72 5.89
N VAL A 16 -0.80 20.26 5.18
CA VAL A 16 -0.85 18.92 4.63
C VAL A 16 0.26 18.93 3.60
N GLY A 17 1.45 18.47 3.99
CA GLY A 17 2.48 18.14 3.02
C GLY A 17 1.84 17.16 2.06
N LEU A 18 1.65 17.59 0.81
CA LEU A 18 1.20 16.72 -0.25
C LEU A 18 2.35 15.72 -0.46
N GLY A 19 2.32 14.62 0.29
CA GLY A 19 3.15 13.47 -0.01
C GLY A 19 2.74 13.01 -1.40
N HIS A 20 3.70 13.01 -2.33
CA HIS A 20 3.47 12.41 -3.63
C HIS A 20 3.46 10.88 -3.42
N ALA A 21 2.39 10.23 -3.88
CA ALA A 21 2.34 8.78 -3.97
C ALA A 21 3.54 8.29 -4.80
N ARG A 22 4.04 7.09 -4.50
CA ARG A 22 5.07 6.48 -5.33
C ARG A 22 4.46 6.20 -6.71
N GLU A 23 5.15 6.63 -7.76
CA GLU A 23 4.73 6.40 -9.13
C GLU A 23 5.60 5.31 -9.75
N CYS A 24 4.97 4.26 -10.28
CA CYS A 24 5.65 3.24 -11.09
C CYS A 24 5.72 3.72 -12.53
N ILE A 25 6.79 4.43 -12.87
CA ILE A 25 7.01 4.91 -14.25
C ILE A 25 7.43 3.73 -15.13
N ASP A 26 6.78 3.61 -16.29
CA ASP A 26 6.98 2.54 -17.28
C ASP A 26 6.90 1.14 -16.66
N LYS A 27 5.75 0.81 -16.06
CA LYS A 27 5.46 -0.54 -15.57
C LYS A 27 5.70 -1.56 -16.68
N HIS A 28 6.62 -2.50 -16.46
CA HIS A 28 6.87 -3.60 -17.37
C HIS A 28 6.50 -4.94 -16.69
N VAL A 29 5.45 -5.56 -17.23
CA VAL A 29 4.91 -6.83 -16.73
C VAL A 29 5.82 -7.97 -17.15
N LEU A 30 6.34 -8.70 -16.16
CA LEU A 30 7.25 -9.83 -16.33
C LEU A 30 6.47 -11.15 -16.38
N GLU A 31 5.43 -11.27 -15.54
CA GLU A 31 4.54 -12.43 -15.49
C GLU A 31 3.12 -11.94 -15.23
N SER A 32 2.14 -12.58 -15.84
CA SER A 32 0.72 -12.33 -15.60
C SER A 32 -0.02 -13.66 -15.57
N LYS A 33 -0.74 -13.94 -14.49
CA LYS A 33 -1.50 -15.19 -14.34
C LYS A 33 -2.78 -14.99 -13.54
N PRO A 34 -3.83 -15.77 -13.83
CA PRO A 34 -5.03 -15.76 -13.00
C PRO A 34 -4.72 -16.37 -11.62
N LEU A 35 -5.27 -15.75 -10.57
CA LEU A 35 -5.27 -16.25 -9.20
C LEU A 35 -6.71 -16.31 -8.70
N THR A 36 -7.14 -17.47 -8.23
CA THR A 36 -8.44 -17.62 -7.56
C THR A 36 -8.25 -17.37 -6.06
N LEU A 37 -8.89 -16.34 -5.53
CA LEU A 37 -8.85 -15.99 -4.11
C LEU A 37 -9.87 -16.84 -3.33
N ALA A 38 -9.73 -16.90 -2.00
CA ALA A 38 -10.66 -17.63 -1.13
C ALA A 38 -12.13 -17.18 -1.25
N SER A 39 -12.37 -15.94 -1.69
CA SER A 39 -13.72 -15.44 -1.99
C SER A 39 -14.36 -16.07 -3.24
N GLY A 40 -13.60 -16.79 -4.05
CA GLY A 40 -14.01 -17.32 -5.36
C GLY A 40 -13.80 -16.34 -6.51
N HIS A 41 -13.40 -15.08 -6.24
CA HIS A 41 -13.01 -14.16 -7.30
C HIS A 41 -11.72 -14.61 -7.98
N VAL A 42 -11.71 -14.53 -9.31
CA VAL A 42 -10.50 -14.69 -10.13
C VAL A 42 -9.95 -13.30 -10.40
N VAL A 43 -8.75 -13.04 -9.90
CA VAL A 43 -7.99 -11.81 -10.13
C VAL A 43 -6.80 -12.09 -11.04
N THR A 44 -6.30 -11.08 -11.73
CA THR A 44 -5.00 -11.20 -12.41
C THR A 44 -3.92 -10.85 -11.39
N MET A 45 -2.96 -11.75 -11.18
CA MET A 45 -1.74 -11.48 -10.43
C MET A 45 -0.61 -11.23 -11.40
N GLU A 46 -0.01 -10.05 -11.30
CA GLU A 46 1.11 -9.65 -12.14
C GLU A 46 2.38 -9.50 -11.30
N THR A 47 3.48 -9.97 -11.83
CA THR A 47 4.82 -9.61 -11.36
C THR A 47 5.39 -8.60 -12.34
N PHE A 48 5.93 -7.49 -11.85
CA PHE A 48 6.38 -6.40 -12.70
C PHE A 48 7.60 -5.68 -12.13
N ASN A 49 8.27 -4.88 -12.95
CA ASN A 49 9.24 -3.89 -12.52
C ASN A 49 8.83 -2.50 -13.03
N CYS A 50 9.50 -1.46 -12.53
CA CYS A 50 9.32 -0.08 -12.99
C CYS A 50 10.67 0.44 -13.47
N SER A 51 10.70 1.27 -14.51
CA SER A 51 11.95 1.87 -15.00
C SER A 51 12.61 2.78 -13.95
N ASN A 52 11.81 3.37 -13.07
CA ASN A 52 12.28 4.26 -12.01
C ASN A 52 12.16 3.57 -10.64
N VAL A 53 12.85 2.45 -10.43
CA VAL A 53 13.17 2.06 -9.06
C VAL A 53 14.27 3.02 -8.61
N ASP A 54 13.85 4.15 -8.04
CA ASP A 54 14.75 5.12 -7.45
C ASP A 54 15.63 4.37 -6.44
N THR A 55 16.88 4.13 -6.82
CA THR A 55 17.90 3.45 -6.01
C THR A 55 18.48 4.37 -4.95
N THR A 56 17.92 5.59 -4.81
CA THR A 56 18.35 6.50 -3.76
C THR A 56 18.16 5.83 -2.40
N PRO A 57 19.25 5.66 -1.63
CA PRO A 57 19.17 4.99 -0.35
C PRO A 57 18.17 5.72 0.54
N VAL A 58 17.22 4.96 1.07
CA VAL A 58 16.19 5.42 2.00
C VAL A 58 16.84 6.31 3.06
N ARG A 59 16.62 7.62 2.96
CA ARG A 59 16.94 8.54 4.05
C ARG A 59 16.10 8.08 5.24
N ARG A 60 16.76 7.58 6.29
CA ARG A 60 16.10 7.17 7.54
C ARG A 60 15.23 8.34 8.03
N GLU A 61 13.92 8.21 7.88
CA GLU A 61 13.00 9.17 8.49
C GLU A 61 13.01 8.97 10.01
N PRO A 62 12.88 10.07 10.79
CA PRO A 62 12.72 9.96 12.23
C PRO A 62 11.45 9.16 12.56
N PRO A 63 11.46 8.40 13.67
CA PRO A 63 10.37 7.50 14.02
C PRO A 63 9.07 8.30 14.17
N GLN A 64 8.11 8.07 13.27
CA GLN A 64 6.76 8.62 13.43
C GLN A 64 6.07 7.97 14.63
N ALA A 65 5.21 8.76 15.28
CA ALA A 65 4.55 8.40 16.53
C ALA A 65 3.77 7.09 16.38
N ARG A 66 4.04 6.14 17.29
CA ARG A 66 3.37 4.84 17.38
C ARG A 66 1.87 5.05 17.60
N HIS A 67 1.05 4.81 16.58
CA HIS A 67 -0.36 4.48 16.79
C HIS A 67 -0.44 3.01 17.22
N THR A 68 -0.82 2.79 18.48
CA THR A 68 -1.10 1.48 19.07
C THR A 68 -2.40 0.91 18.48
N TYR A 69 -2.31 0.34 17.28
CA TYR A 69 -3.35 -0.57 16.79
C TYR A 69 -3.16 -1.93 17.46
N MET A 70 -4.10 -2.27 18.34
CA MET A 70 -4.16 -3.56 19.03
C MET A 70 -4.36 -4.71 18.03
N ASN A 71 -3.68 -5.84 18.28
CA ASN A 71 -3.87 -7.18 17.67
C ASN A 71 -3.14 -7.52 16.35
N LEU A 72 -1.83 -7.28 16.28
CA LEU A 72 -0.96 -7.68 15.16
C LEU A 72 -0.34 -9.10 15.26
N GLU A 73 -0.57 -9.86 16.35
CA GLU A 73 0.06 -11.18 16.51
C GLU A 73 -0.51 -12.27 15.58
N ARG A 74 -1.72 -12.10 15.02
CA ARG A 74 -2.36 -13.14 14.19
C ARG A 74 -1.80 -13.26 12.77
N ALA A 75 -1.09 -12.26 12.25
CA ALA A 75 -0.62 -12.25 10.86
C ALA A 75 0.80 -12.85 10.70
N ALA A 76 1.69 -12.61 11.66
CA ALA A 76 3.07 -13.12 11.60
C ALA A 76 3.17 -14.66 11.54
N SER A 77 2.16 -15.38 12.04
CA SER A 77 2.12 -16.85 12.01
C SER A 77 1.90 -17.46 10.62
N GLN A 78 1.57 -16.65 9.60
CA GLN A 78 1.40 -17.14 8.23
C GLN A 78 2.73 -17.18 7.45
N CYS A 79 3.77 -16.56 7.98
CA CYS A 79 5.10 -16.54 7.39
C CYS A 79 5.76 -17.91 7.46
N THR A 80 6.38 -18.32 6.36
CA THR A 80 7.26 -19.51 6.32
C THR A 80 8.73 -19.12 6.20
N GLN A 81 9.02 -17.83 5.97
CA GLN A 81 10.36 -17.28 5.80
C GLN A 81 10.64 -16.13 6.78
N ALA A 82 11.92 -15.87 7.06
CA ALA A 82 12.35 -14.77 7.94
C ALA A 82 12.09 -13.38 7.31
N ASN A 83 12.16 -13.27 5.98
CA ASN A 83 11.89 -12.05 5.23
C ASN A 83 10.41 -11.96 4.89
N CYS A 84 9.59 -11.70 5.91
CA CYS A 84 8.14 -11.72 5.79
C CYS A 84 7.51 -10.46 6.38
N ILE A 85 6.69 -9.79 5.57
CA ILE A 85 5.90 -8.61 5.91
C ILE A 85 4.48 -9.09 6.24
N CYS A 86 4.28 -9.40 7.52
CA CYS A 86 3.00 -9.77 8.08
C CYS A 86 2.89 -9.17 9.49
N GLY A 87 1.73 -8.59 9.80
CA GLY A 87 1.54 -7.73 10.94
C GLY A 87 2.43 -6.49 10.86
N ILE A 88 2.55 -5.83 9.70
CA ILE A 88 3.28 -4.55 9.63
C ILE A 88 2.33 -3.48 9.10
N PRO A 89 2.03 -2.44 9.90
CA PRO A 89 1.13 -1.40 9.44
C PRO A 89 1.76 -0.63 8.27
N CYS A 90 0.89 -0.25 7.35
CA CYS A 90 1.21 0.67 6.28
C CYS A 90 0.52 2.00 6.59
N PHE A 91 1.25 3.11 6.50
CA PHE A 91 0.71 4.43 6.79
C PHE A 91 0.46 5.18 5.49
N PHE A 92 -0.68 5.86 5.40
CA PHE A 92 -1.02 6.66 4.24
C PHE A 92 0.11 7.62 3.86
N ASN A 93 0.48 7.64 2.58
CA ASN A 93 1.56 8.46 2.06
C ASN A 93 1.05 9.60 1.17
N GLY A 94 0.08 9.33 0.29
CA GLY A 94 -0.43 10.34 -0.63
C GLY A 94 -1.50 9.83 -1.59
N CYS A 95 -2.19 10.77 -2.24
CA CYS A 95 -3.09 10.50 -3.37
C CYS A 95 -2.63 11.30 -4.60
N SER A 96 -2.90 10.79 -5.80
CA SER A 96 -2.63 11.45 -7.08
C SER A 96 -3.77 11.25 -8.07
N ALA A 97 -3.83 12.13 -9.07
CA ALA A 97 -4.80 11.99 -10.15
C ALA A 97 -4.58 10.67 -10.91
N VAL A 98 -5.68 10.03 -11.32
CA VAL A 98 -5.64 8.81 -12.13
C VAL A 98 -5.51 9.13 -13.61
N THR A 99 -4.85 8.26 -14.36
CA THR A 99 -4.84 8.28 -15.83
C THR A 99 -6.04 7.53 -16.42
N GLN A 100 -6.60 6.57 -15.68
CA GLN A 100 -7.77 5.79 -16.06
C GLN A 100 -8.83 5.76 -14.96
N THR A 101 -10.10 5.55 -15.33
CA THR A 101 -11.20 5.52 -14.36
C THR A 101 -11.12 4.27 -13.48
N ILE A 102 -11.00 4.46 -12.16
CA ILE A 102 -11.10 3.42 -11.15
C ILE A 102 -12.55 3.33 -10.65
N ARG A 103 -13.16 2.14 -10.66
CA ARG A 103 -14.48 1.92 -10.06
C ARG A 103 -14.35 1.54 -8.59
N ALA A 104 -15.06 2.28 -7.74
CA ALA A 104 -15.11 2.06 -6.30
C ALA A 104 -15.46 0.61 -5.89
N SER A 105 -16.42 0.00 -6.60
CA SER A 105 -16.86 -1.38 -6.36
C SER A 105 -15.74 -2.40 -6.54
N ASP A 106 -14.91 -2.21 -7.56
CA ASP A 106 -13.89 -3.16 -7.96
C ASP A 106 -12.76 -3.12 -6.92
N CYS A 107 -12.38 -1.93 -6.47
CA CYS A 107 -11.38 -1.73 -5.43
C CYS A 107 -11.79 -2.29 -4.07
N THR A 108 -13.00 -1.97 -3.62
CA THR A 108 -13.51 -2.51 -2.36
C THR A 108 -13.62 -4.04 -2.41
N SER A 109 -14.06 -4.58 -3.55
CA SER A 109 -14.18 -6.04 -3.75
C SER A 109 -12.81 -6.72 -3.76
N LEU A 110 -11.81 -6.13 -4.43
CA LEU A 110 -10.46 -6.64 -4.47
C LEU A 110 -9.79 -6.60 -3.09
N ALA A 111 -9.83 -5.45 -2.42
CA ALA A 111 -9.25 -5.27 -1.09
C ALA A 111 -9.84 -6.27 -0.08
N ASN A 112 -11.17 -6.43 -0.05
CA ASN A 112 -11.84 -7.43 0.79
C ASN A 112 -11.47 -8.86 0.41
N SER A 113 -11.31 -9.17 -0.88
CA SER A 113 -10.92 -10.50 -1.32
C SER A 113 -9.49 -10.85 -0.91
N LEU A 114 -8.57 -9.89 -1.00
CA LEU A 114 -7.19 -10.04 -0.50
C LEU A 114 -7.19 -10.18 1.02
N MET A 115 -7.91 -9.31 1.73
CA MET A 115 -7.94 -9.31 3.19
C MET A 115 -8.43 -10.65 3.79
N ASN A 116 -9.38 -11.29 3.11
CA ASN A 116 -9.95 -12.58 3.52
C ASN A 116 -9.23 -13.80 2.92
N ASN A 117 -8.21 -13.60 2.09
CA ASN A 117 -7.43 -14.70 1.52
C ASN A 117 -6.34 -15.12 2.52
N PRO A 118 -6.32 -16.38 2.99
CA PRO A 118 -5.29 -16.84 3.90
C PRO A 118 -3.96 -17.04 3.17
N GLY A 119 -2.86 -16.93 3.92
CA GLY A 119 -1.52 -17.21 3.46
C GLY A 119 -0.76 -15.98 2.98
N THR A 120 0.33 -16.25 2.27
CA THR A 120 1.27 -15.24 1.79
C THR A 120 1.45 -15.33 0.30
N PHE A 121 1.82 -14.23 -0.32
CA PHE A 121 2.43 -14.20 -1.65
C PHE A 121 3.88 -13.77 -1.55
N THR A 122 4.61 -13.96 -2.64
CA THR A 122 6.05 -13.77 -2.71
C THR A 122 6.37 -12.64 -3.68
N ILE A 123 7.13 -11.65 -3.23
CA ILE A 123 7.63 -10.53 -4.04
C ILE A 123 9.11 -10.78 -4.32
N PRO A 124 9.50 -11.02 -5.59
CA PRO A 124 10.90 -11.22 -5.94
C PRO A 124 11.75 -9.96 -5.69
N PRO A 125 13.08 -10.09 -5.66
CA PRO A 125 13.98 -8.96 -5.51
C PRO A 125 13.78 -7.94 -6.63
N ASN A 126 13.76 -6.65 -6.28
CA ASN A 126 13.68 -5.53 -7.22
C ASN A 126 12.42 -5.56 -8.13
N GLN A 127 11.33 -6.18 -7.66
CA GLN A 127 10.07 -6.33 -8.38
C GLN A 127 8.88 -5.91 -7.49
N GLY A 128 7.75 -5.65 -8.15
CA GLY A 128 6.45 -5.51 -7.54
C GLY A 128 5.55 -6.69 -7.89
N VAL A 129 4.55 -6.93 -7.05
CA VAL A 129 3.45 -7.86 -7.33
C VAL A 129 2.13 -7.09 -7.23
N ALA A 130 1.35 -7.13 -8.30
CA ALA A 130 0.06 -6.48 -8.39
C ALA A 130 -1.08 -7.49 -8.46
N PHE A 131 -2.21 -7.12 -7.88
CA PHE A 131 -3.47 -7.83 -8.00
C PHE A 131 -4.46 -6.93 -8.70
N ILE A 132 -5.11 -7.45 -9.74
CA ILE A 132 -5.98 -6.68 -10.61
C ILE A 132 -7.35 -7.35 -10.66
N LEU A 133 -8.38 -6.56 -10.36
CA LEU A 133 -9.77 -6.92 -10.57
C LEU A 133 -10.44 -5.81 -11.37
N GLN A 134 -10.73 -6.11 -12.63
CA GLN A 134 -11.38 -5.18 -13.56
C GLN A 134 -10.65 -3.83 -13.64
N SER A 135 -11.19 -2.77 -13.04
CA SER A 135 -10.62 -1.43 -13.08
C SER A 135 -9.71 -1.07 -11.89
N CYS A 136 -9.55 -1.97 -10.91
CA CYS A 136 -8.73 -1.72 -9.74
C CYS A 136 -7.47 -2.58 -9.73
N GLU A 137 -6.34 -1.95 -9.45
CA GLU A 137 -5.05 -2.58 -9.21
C GLU A 137 -4.49 -2.18 -7.85
N TYR A 138 -4.05 -3.17 -7.07
CA TYR A 138 -3.22 -2.94 -5.89
C TYR A 138 -1.86 -3.61 -6.05
N GLY A 139 -0.79 -2.82 -6.02
CA GLY A 139 0.60 -3.28 -6.14
C GLY A 139 1.34 -3.22 -4.81
N ALA A 140 2.07 -4.29 -4.46
CA ALA A 140 3.03 -4.31 -3.38
C ALA A 140 4.46 -4.33 -3.92
N PHE A 141 5.36 -3.56 -3.32
CA PHE A 141 6.75 -3.45 -3.77
C PHE A 141 7.74 -3.98 -2.75
N SER A 142 8.71 -4.77 -3.23
CA SER A 142 9.77 -5.29 -2.37
C SER A 142 10.70 -4.16 -1.93
N PRO A 143 10.94 -3.97 -0.62
CA PRO A 143 12.04 -3.15 -0.13
C PRO A 143 13.43 -3.72 -0.44
N SER A 144 13.52 -4.99 -0.85
CA SER A 144 14.80 -5.68 -1.04
C SER A 144 15.17 -5.82 -2.52
N VAL A 145 16.44 -5.55 -2.81
CA VAL A 145 17.05 -5.73 -4.13
C VAL A 145 17.77 -7.07 -4.27
N THR A 146 17.97 -7.80 -3.16
CA THR A 146 18.68 -9.09 -3.12
C THR A 146 17.78 -10.24 -2.74
N ASP A 147 16.82 -10.00 -1.86
CA ASP A 147 16.06 -11.04 -1.20
C ASP A 147 14.60 -11.01 -1.64
N THR A 148 14.07 -12.22 -1.80
CA THR A 148 12.65 -12.45 -1.93
C THR A 148 11.96 -12.17 -0.61
N ILE A 149 10.80 -11.51 -0.66
CA ILE A 149 10.00 -11.16 0.51
C ILE A 149 8.64 -11.86 0.44
N GLN A 150 8.19 -12.41 1.56
CA GLN A 150 6.80 -12.84 1.71
C GLN A 150 5.93 -11.69 2.24
N TYR A 151 4.70 -11.59 1.76
CA TYR A 151 3.72 -10.63 2.26
C TYR A 151 2.39 -11.36 2.49
N CYS A 152 1.80 -11.20 3.68
CA CYS A 152 0.45 -11.64 3.97
C CYS A 152 -0.60 -10.96 3.09
N PHE A 153 -1.50 -11.77 2.53
CA PHE A 153 -2.67 -11.28 1.81
C PHE A 153 -3.58 -10.40 2.69
N SER A 154 -3.75 -10.78 3.96
CA SER A 154 -4.56 -10.03 4.93
C SER A 154 -4.13 -8.57 5.05
N ASP A 155 -2.83 -8.36 5.16
CA ASP A 155 -2.21 -7.06 5.39
C ASP A 155 -2.21 -6.21 4.12
N MET A 156 -1.96 -6.84 2.96
CA MET A 156 -2.11 -6.21 1.66
C MET A 156 -3.55 -5.71 1.46
N GLY A 157 -4.55 -6.55 1.76
CA GLY A 157 -5.97 -6.17 1.67
C GLY A 157 -6.36 -5.05 2.64
N ALA A 158 -5.85 -5.07 3.87
CA ALA A 158 -6.09 -4.00 4.84
C ALA A 158 -5.46 -2.66 4.39
N ALA A 159 -4.23 -2.70 3.89
CA ALA A 159 -3.54 -1.53 3.34
C ALA A 159 -4.25 -0.96 2.10
N ALA A 160 -4.72 -1.84 1.21
CA ALA A 160 -5.51 -1.49 0.04
C ALA A 160 -6.82 -0.79 0.43
N LEU A 161 -7.56 -1.34 1.40
CA LEU A 161 -8.82 -0.76 1.88
C LEU A 161 -8.59 0.62 2.50
N GLN A 162 -7.58 0.77 3.37
CA GLN A 162 -7.23 2.05 3.97
C GLN A 162 -6.84 3.10 2.91
N THR A 163 -6.10 2.69 1.88
CA THR A 163 -5.70 3.56 0.77
C THR A 163 -6.94 4.03 -0.01
N PHE A 164 -7.86 3.11 -0.29
CA PHE A 164 -9.13 3.43 -0.96
C PHE A 164 -10.03 4.32 -0.11
N ASP A 165 -10.17 4.07 1.20
CA ASP A 165 -10.98 4.89 2.10
C ASP A 165 -10.49 6.35 2.14
N THR A 166 -9.18 6.55 1.92
CA THR A 166 -8.56 7.88 1.93
C THR A 166 -8.59 8.56 0.55
N CYS A 167 -8.26 7.83 -0.52
CA CYS A 167 -8.12 8.40 -1.87
C CYS A 167 -9.37 8.26 -2.75
N GLY A 168 -10.30 7.38 -2.39
CA GLY A 168 -11.44 6.99 -3.21
C GLY A 168 -10.98 6.43 -4.55
N THR A 169 -11.50 6.99 -5.64
CA THR A 169 -11.17 6.58 -7.03
C THR A 169 -9.93 7.28 -7.58
N GLN A 170 -9.10 7.89 -6.74
CA GLN A 170 -7.77 8.42 -7.12
C GLN A 170 -6.71 7.33 -7.01
N GLN A 171 -5.50 7.59 -7.52
CA GLN A 171 -4.36 6.76 -7.15
C GLN A 171 -3.99 7.07 -5.70
N GLY A 172 -3.49 6.07 -4.99
CA GLY A 172 -3.13 6.20 -3.59
C GLY A 172 -1.94 5.34 -3.25
N SER A 173 -1.19 5.73 -2.24
CA SER A 173 -0.05 4.96 -1.74
C SER A 173 -0.05 4.97 -0.23
N CYS A 174 0.28 3.83 0.35
CA CYS A 174 0.71 3.75 1.74
C CYS A 174 2.17 3.27 1.79
N LYS A 175 2.86 3.63 2.87
CA LYS A 175 4.26 3.31 3.14
C LYS A 175 4.39 2.65 4.51
N GLY A 176 5.07 1.52 4.57
CA GLY A 176 5.48 0.91 5.83
C GLY A 176 6.99 0.70 5.88
N THR A 177 7.52 0.39 7.06
CA THR A 177 8.96 0.15 7.25
C THR A 177 9.19 -1.26 7.82
N PHE A 178 10.02 -2.04 7.15
CA PHE A 178 10.44 -3.38 7.56
C PHE A 178 11.96 -3.49 7.52
N GLN A 179 12.57 -3.92 8.62
CA GLN A 179 14.03 -4.06 8.76
C GLN A 179 14.85 -2.81 8.32
N GLY A 180 14.27 -1.62 8.48
CA GLY A 180 14.91 -0.35 8.11
C GLY A 180 14.78 0.05 6.63
N ALA A 181 14.03 -0.71 5.83
CA ALA A 181 13.69 -0.40 4.44
C ALA A 181 12.18 -0.16 4.28
N ASN A 182 11.79 0.60 3.25
CA ASN A 182 10.38 0.96 3.02
C ASN A 182 9.71 0.00 2.04
N PHE A 183 8.55 -0.51 2.41
CA PHE A 183 7.63 -1.16 1.47
C PHE A 183 6.44 -0.26 1.20
N PHE A 184 5.79 -0.48 0.05
CA PHE A 184 4.66 0.32 -0.40
C PHE A 184 3.52 -0.59 -0.83
N VAL A 185 2.29 -0.14 -0.59
CA VAL A 185 1.09 -0.67 -1.23
C VAL A 185 0.42 0.48 -1.97
N ASP A 186 0.30 0.33 -3.29
CA ASP A 186 -0.15 1.38 -4.19
C ASP A 186 -1.47 0.97 -4.86
N GLN A 187 -2.46 1.87 -4.87
CA GLN A 187 -3.64 1.82 -5.73
C GLN A 187 -3.27 2.48 -7.05
N LEU A 188 -3.13 1.67 -8.10
CA LEU A 188 -2.69 2.10 -9.41
C LEU A 188 -3.87 2.16 -10.38
N SER A 189 -3.86 3.13 -11.29
CA SER A 189 -4.69 3.05 -12.48
C SER A 189 -3.98 2.16 -13.50
N LEU A 190 -4.74 1.26 -14.13
CA LEU A 190 -4.27 0.40 -15.21
C LEU A 190 -3.76 1.19 -16.42
#